data_AF-A0AAD7WGC8-F1
#
_entry.id   AF-A0AAD7WGC8-F1
#
_cell.length_a   1.000
_cell.length_b   1.000
_cell.length_c   1.000
_cell.angle_alpha   90.00
_cell.angle_beta   90.00
_cell.angle_gamma   90.00
#
_symmetry.space_group_name_H-M   'P 1'
#
loop_
_entity.id
_entity.type
_entity.pdbx_description
1 polymer ?
#
loop_
_entity_poly.entity_id
_entity_poly.type
_entity_poly.pdbx_seq_one_letter_code
_entity_poly.pdbx_strand_id
1 'polypeptide(L)'
;MEQLQGSVQICQVSDIERVQCGDTGIDGAGCEAINCCFDRAQCFYAKEVTVQCLRDGQFVVVVASETTVPRLSLDSVSLLEGGDVAPCRPVGTTPAFVIFQFPVSACGTTMRVGRGYVVYENGLSSSYEVASGPLGSITRDSVHELSFQCRYFGSEVVSLVAEVNTVPPPYQ
;
A
#
# COMPACT_ATOMS: atom_id res chain seq x y z
N MET A 1 -15.98 26.84 -9.31
CA MET A 1 -15.20 26.16 -10.36
C MET A 1 -13.81 25.95 -9.78
N GLU A 2 -13.60 24.87 -9.01
CA GLU A 2 -12.31 24.66 -8.31
C GLU A 2 -12.11 23.18 -7.93
N GLN A 3 -12.50 22.26 -8.84
CA GLN A 3 -12.33 20.81 -8.64
C GLN A 3 -11.62 20.13 -9.84
N LEU A 4 -10.87 20.87 -10.66
CA LEU A 4 -10.15 20.29 -11.81
C LEU A 4 -8.63 20.48 -11.78
N GLN A 5 -8.05 21.04 -10.71
CA GLN A 5 -6.61 21.29 -10.62
C GLN A 5 -5.84 20.24 -9.81
N GLY A 6 -6.52 19.40 -9.02
CA GLY A 6 -5.89 18.33 -8.24
C GLY A 6 -5.51 17.10 -9.08
N SER A 7 -6.35 16.73 -10.06
CA SER A 7 -6.17 15.51 -10.87
C SER A 7 -5.06 15.60 -11.92
N VAL A 8 -4.72 16.81 -12.38
CA VAL A 8 -3.70 16.99 -13.45
C VAL A 8 -2.28 16.96 -12.88
N GLN A 9 -2.06 17.42 -11.64
CA GLN A 9 -0.73 17.50 -11.04
C GLN A 9 -0.22 16.13 -10.58
N ILE A 10 -1.11 15.28 -10.04
CA ILE A 10 -0.75 13.94 -9.58
C ILE A 10 -0.24 13.03 -10.72
N CYS A 11 -0.66 13.27 -11.96
CA CYS A 11 -0.20 12.49 -13.12
C CYS A 11 1.12 12.97 -13.73
N GLN A 12 1.75 14.03 -13.19
CA GLN A 12 3.01 14.56 -13.71
C GLN A 12 4.23 13.80 -13.18
N VAL A 13 4.35 12.53 -13.57
CA VAL A 13 5.50 11.65 -13.26
C VAL A 13 6.46 11.64 -14.44
N SER A 14 7.76 11.84 -14.17
CA SER A 14 8.83 11.75 -15.16
C SER A 14 8.85 10.35 -15.80
N ASP A 15 9.04 10.25 -17.11
CA ASP A 15 8.99 8.97 -17.85
C ASP A 15 9.93 7.90 -17.27
N ILE A 16 11.08 8.31 -16.71
CA ILE A 16 12.09 7.41 -16.11
C ILE A 16 11.65 6.89 -14.74
N GLU A 17 10.82 7.64 -14.03
CA GLU A 17 10.34 7.32 -12.68
C GLU A 17 9.00 6.57 -12.69
N ARG A 18 8.36 6.46 -13.86
CA ARG A 18 7.06 5.79 -14.00
C ARG A 18 7.19 4.31 -13.69
N VAL A 19 6.29 3.85 -12.83
CA VAL A 19 6.10 2.45 -12.50
C VAL A 19 4.79 2.00 -13.11
N GLN A 20 4.81 0.88 -13.82
CA GLN A 20 3.62 0.31 -14.45
C GLN A 20 2.54 0.04 -13.40
N CYS A 21 1.32 0.50 -13.68
CA CYS A 21 0.15 0.22 -12.89
C CYS A 21 -0.83 -0.68 -13.66
N GLY A 22 -1.40 -1.66 -12.98
CA GLY A 22 -2.38 -2.59 -13.56
C GLY A 22 -1.78 -3.56 -14.59
N ASP A 23 -2.68 -4.30 -15.24
CA ASP A 23 -2.31 -5.35 -16.20
C ASP A 23 -1.73 -4.77 -17.51
N THR A 24 -0.89 -5.56 -18.17
CA THR A 24 -0.35 -5.20 -19.49
C THR A 24 -1.49 -5.07 -20.52
N GLY A 25 -1.58 -3.90 -21.17
CA GLY A 25 -2.59 -3.65 -22.21
C GLY A 25 -3.93 -3.12 -21.69
N ILE A 26 -4.02 -2.74 -20.43
CA ILE A 26 -5.16 -1.99 -19.87
C ILE A 26 -5.41 -0.71 -20.68
N ASP A 27 -6.68 -0.43 -20.98
CA ASP A 27 -7.07 0.81 -21.66
C ASP A 27 -7.12 1.98 -20.68
N GLY A 28 -7.26 3.21 -21.20
CA GLY A 28 -7.26 4.40 -20.36
C GLY A 28 -8.38 4.40 -19.31
N ALA A 29 -9.57 3.92 -19.68
CA ALA A 29 -10.71 3.84 -18.75
C ALA A 29 -10.47 2.82 -17.63
N GLY A 30 -9.89 1.66 -17.94
CA GLY A 30 -9.50 0.66 -16.95
C GLY A 30 -8.39 1.16 -16.03
N CYS A 31 -7.42 1.91 -16.57
CA CYS A 31 -6.33 2.50 -15.81
C CYS A 31 -6.84 3.53 -14.79
N GLU A 32 -7.73 4.43 -15.24
CA GLU A 32 -8.35 5.42 -14.36
C GLU A 32 -9.26 4.75 -13.30
N ALA A 33 -9.93 3.64 -13.64
CA ALA A 33 -10.77 2.90 -12.70
C ALA A 33 -10.00 2.25 -11.53
N ILE A 34 -8.69 2.03 -11.70
CA ILE A 34 -7.79 1.56 -10.63
C ILE A 34 -6.99 2.69 -9.99
N ASN A 35 -7.42 3.94 -10.18
CA ASN A 35 -6.80 5.18 -9.69
C ASN A 35 -5.35 5.36 -10.16
N CYS A 36 -5.10 5.08 -11.44
CA CYS A 36 -3.81 5.29 -12.08
C CYS A 36 -3.92 6.26 -13.26
N CYS A 37 -2.78 6.77 -13.70
CA CYS A 37 -2.67 7.74 -14.78
C CYS A 37 -2.36 7.05 -16.11
N PHE A 38 -2.94 7.56 -17.19
CA PHE A 38 -2.74 7.02 -18.53
C PHE A 38 -2.23 8.10 -19.49
N ASP A 39 -1.10 7.87 -20.16
CA ASP A 39 -0.49 8.83 -21.11
C ASP A 39 -0.83 8.53 -22.59
N ARG A 40 -1.88 7.73 -22.83
CA ARG A 40 -2.28 7.17 -24.14
C ARG A 40 -1.46 5.98 -24.63
N ALA A 41 -0.39 5.61 -23.94
CA ALA A 41 0.43 4.45 -24.27
C ALA A 41 0.57 3.47 -23.10
N GLN A 42 0.75 3.98 -21.88
CA GLN A 42 1.02 3.22 -20.66
C GLN A 42 0.16 3.70 -19.49
N CYS A 43 -0.20 2.75 -18.64
CA CYS A 43 -0.81 3.00 -17.34
C CYS A 43 0.26 3.01 -16.26
N PHE A 44 0.32 4.06 -15.44
CA PHE A 44 1.36 4.26 -14.43
C PHE A 44 0.79 4.85 -13.14
N TYR A 45 1.48 4.61 -12.03
CA TYR A 45 1.08 5.15 -10.72
C TYR A 45 1.20 6.67 -10.67
N ALA A 46 0.19 7.32 -10.09
CA ALA A 46 0.19 8.76 -9.84
C ALA A 46 1.09 9.13 -8.65
N LYS A 47 1.43 10.42 -8.51
CA LYS A 47 2.16 11.00 -7.36
C LYS A 47 1.31 11.08 -6.08
N GLU A 48 0.64 9.99 -5.76
CA GLU A 48 -0.22 9.85 -4.59
C GLU A 48 -0.03 8.47 -3.96
N VAL A 49 -0.78 8.18 -2.89
CA VAL A 49 -0.79 6.84 -2.30
C VAL A 49 -1.85 6.01 -3.00
N THR A 50 -1.41 4.94 -3.67
CA THR A 50 -2.29 3.99 -4.35
C THR A 50 -2.36 2.71 -3.54
N VAL A 51 -3.58 2.23 -3.29
CA VAL A 51 -3.85 0.95 -2.61
C VAL A 51 -4.70 0.08 -3.53
N GLN A 52 -4.17 -1.09 -3.89
CA GLN A 52 -4.87 -2.07 -4.72
C GLN A 52 -5.05 -3.37 -3.94
N CYS A 53 -6.28 -3.88 -4.00
CA CYS A 53 -6.69 -5.12 -3.36
C CYS A 53 -6.85 -6.19 -4.43
N LEU A 54 -5.86 -7.06 -4.60
CA LEU A 54 -5.96 -8.11 -5.62
C LEU A 54 -6.89 -9.22 -5.14
N ARG A 55 -7.53 -9.90 -6.09
CA ARG A 55 -8.52 -10.96 -5.83
C ARG A 55 -7.91 -12.21 -5.17
N ASP A 56 -6.61 -12.42 -5.32
CA ASP A 56 -5.84 -13.50 -4.71
C ASP A 56 -5.42 -13.19 -3.25
N GLY A 57 -5.86 -12.05 -2.69
CA GLY A 57 -5.58 -11.67 -1.32
C GLY A 57 -4.21 -11.03 -1.13
N GLN A 58 -3.71 -10.29 -2.12
CA GLN A 58 -2.53 -9.44 -1.99
C GLN A 58 -2.92 -7.97 -1.82
N PHE A 59 -2.25 -7.28 -0.91
CA PHE A 59 -2.13 -5.83 -0.93
C PHE A 59 -1.04 -5.44 -1.92
N VAL A 60 -1.30 -4.43 -2.74
CA VAL A 60 -0.28 -3.64 -3.43
C VAL A 60 -0.43 -2.20 -2.97
N VAL A 61 0.58 -1.67 -2.27
CA VAL A 61 0.59 -0.30 -1.76
C VAL A 61 1.76 0.43 -2.37
N VAL A 62 1.48 1.52 -3.07
CA VAL A 62 2.48 2.38 -3.71
C VAL A 62 2.40 3.75 -3.07
N VAL A 63 3.52 4.22 -2.51
CA VAL A 63 3.62 5.53 -1.86
C VAL A 63 4.58 6.40 -2.64
N ALA A 64 4.10 7.54 -3.13
CA ALA A 64 4.96 8.53 -3.78
C ALA A 64 5.62 9.47 -2.76
N SER A 65 6.86 9.90 -3.04
CA SER A 65 7.60 10.83 -2.17
C SER A 65 6.93 12.21 -2.06
N GLU A 66 6.19 12.62 -3.09
CA GLU A 66 5.48 13.90 -3.17
C GLU A 66 4.07 13.86 -2.56
N THR A 67 3.70 12.78 -1.87
CA THR A 67 2.41 12.66 -1.15
C THR A 67 2.30 13.60 0.05
N THR A 68 3.44 14.00 0.61
CA THR A 68 3.53 14.93 1.72
C THR A 68 4.38 16.13 1.35
N VAL A 69 4.14 17.25 2.02
CA VAL A 69 5.04 18.40 2.02
C VAL A 69 5.49 18.64 3.44
N PRO A 70 6.79 18.62 3.72
CA PRO A 70 7.94 18.26 2.85
C PRO A 70 7.93 16.80 2.34
N ARG A 71 8.71 16.52 1.28
CA ARG A 71 8.75 15.21 0.63
C ARG A 71 9.13 14.10 1.61
N LEU A 72 8.48 12.95 1.45
CA LEU A 72 8.72 11.78 2.27
C LEU A 72 10.07 11.15 1.92
N SER A 73 10.85 10.77 2.94
CA SER A 73 12.02 9.92 2.75
C SER A 73 11.55 8.48 2.55
N LEU A 74 11.60 8.00 1.31
CA LEU A 74 11.06 6.68 0.95
C LEU A 74 11.79 5.53 1.63
N ASP A 75 13.06 5.74 1.99
CA ASP A 75 13.88 4.75 2.72
C ASP A 75 13.44 4.57 4.18
N SER A 76 12.70 5.53 4.75
CA SER A 76 12.16 5.42 6.11
C SER A 76 10.76 4.80 6.16
N VAL A 77 10.14 4.56 5.01
CA VAL A 77 8.78 4.01 4.92
C VAL A 77 8.82 2.50 5.20
N SER A 78 8.04 2.05 6.16
CA SER A 78 7.94 0.64 6.55
C SER A 78 6.54 0.29 7.02
N LEU A 79 6.14 -0.99 6.92
CA LEU A 79 4.89 -1.45 7.55
C LEU A 79 4.99 -1.31 9.06
N LEU A 80 3.86 -1.00 9.72
CA LEU A 80 3.79 -0.83 11.18
C LEU A 80 4.31 -2.06 11.92
N GLU A 81 4.08 -3.24 11.35
CA GLU A 81 4.54 -4.52 11.87
C GLU A 81 5.07 -5.41 10.73
N GLY A 82 5.95 -6.36 11.07
CA GLY A 82 6.56 -7.30 10.11
C GLY A 82 8.03 -7.03 9.81
N GLY A 83 8.50 -5.79 10.06
CA GLY A 83 9.91 -5.41 9.92
C GLY A 83 10.45 -5.55 8.49
N ASP A 84 11.78 -5.52 8.36
CA ASP A 84 12.48 -5.62 7.06
C ASP A 84 12.73 -7.09 6.65
N VAL A 85 11.67 -7.90 6.64
CA VAL A 85 11.72 -9.31 6.27
C VAL A 85 10.63 -9.60 5.25
N ALA A 86 10.92 -10.41 4.24
CA ALA A 86 9.91 -10.85 3.29
C ALA A 86 8.77 -11.62 4.01
N PRO A 87 7.48 -11.37 3.70
CA PRO A 87 6.97 -10.54 2.59
C PRO A 87 6.73 -9.06 2.94
N CYS A 88 7.13 -8.58 4.12
CA CYS A 88 6.74 -7.26 4.67
C CYS A 88 7.67 -6.10 4.27
N ARG A 89 8.85 -6.40 3.72
CA ARG A 89 9.74 -5.38 3.14
C ARG A 89 9.23 -4.88 1.79
N PRO A 90 9.64 -3.68 1.34
CA PRO A 90 9.34 -3.20 -0.01
C PRO A 90 9.80 -4.20 -1.08
N VAL A 91 8.98 -4.40 -2.11
CA VAL A 91 9.34 -5.18 -3.29
C VAL A 91 10.10 -4.36 -4.33
N GLY A 92 10.01 -3.03 -4.23
CA GLY A 92 10.77 -2.11 -5.07
C GLY A 92 10.75 -0.68 -4.54
N THR A 93 11.85 0.03 -4.77
CA THR A 93 12.01 1.44 -4.43
C THR A 93 12.64 2.17 -5.61
N THR A 94 12.10 3.33 -5.94
CA THR A 94 12.61 4.27 -6.94
C THR A 94 12.76 5.64 -6.27
N PRO A 95 13.41 6.63 -6.91
CA PRO A 95 13.48 7.99 -6.36
C PRO A 95 12.10 8.63 -6.10
N ALA A 96 11.06 8.15 -6.78
CA ALA A 96 9.70 8.70 -6.69
C ALA A 96 8.75 7.82 -5.88
N PHE A 97 8.97 6.50 -5.80
CA PHE A 97 8.01 5.54 -5.23
C PHE A 97 8.65 4.48 -4.35
N VAL A 98 7.94 4.06 -3.31
CA VAL A 98 8.17 2.79 -2.62
C VAL A 98 6.95 1.90 -2.81
N ILE A 99 7.19 0.61 -3.08
CA ILE A 99 6.17 -0.36 -3.47
C ILE A 99 6.21 -1.53 -2.49
N PHE A 100 5.08 -1.79 -1.86
CA PHE A 100 4.86 -2.97 -1.02
C PHE A 100 3.90 -3.91 -1.72
N GLN A 101 4.21 -5.19 -1.69
CA GLN A 101 3.30 -6.25 -2.12
C GLN A 101 3.38 -7.42 -1.14
N PHE A 102 2.28 -7.67 -0.44
CA PHE A 102 2.24 -8.68 0.61
C PHE A 102 0.82 -9.25 0.81
N PRO A 103 0.70 -10.48 1.38
CA PRO A 103 -0.61 -11.07 1.65
C PRO A 103 -1.43 -10.26 2.66
N VAL A 104 -2.74 -10.14 2.43
CA VAL A 104 -3.66 -9.46 3.37
C VAL A 104 -3.77 -10.15 4.74
N SER A 105 -3.23 -11.36 4.90
CA SER A 105 -3.18 -12.10 6.17
C SER A 105 -1.83 -11.97 6.90
N ALA A 106 -0.90 -11.16 6.39
CA ALA A 106 0.46 -11.04 6.91
C ALA A 106 0.79 -9.62 7.40
N CYS A 107 2.03 -9.42 7.88
CA CYS A 107 2.62 -8.12 8.21
C CYS A 107 1.81 -7.27 9.19
N GLY A 108 1.21 -7.92 10.20
CA GLY A 108 0.37 -7.27 11.21
C GLY A 108 -0.98 -6.76 10.70
N THR A 109 -1.44 -7.25 9.55
CA THR A 109 -2.77 -6.90 9.05
C THR A 109 -3.84 -7.42 10.00
N THR A 110 -4.76 -6.54 10.36
CA THR A 110 -5.94 -6.87 11.16
C THR A 110 -7.13 -7.16 10.26
N MET A 111 -7.96 -8.14 10.64
CA MET A 111 -9.14 -8.54 9.89
C MET A 111 -10.40 -8.29 10.71
N ARG A 112 -11.40 -7.65 10.09
CA ARG A 112 -12.73 -7.46 10.67
C ARG A 112 -13.81 -8.00 9.72
N VAL A 113 -14.71 -8.81 10.25
CA VAL A 113 -15.83 -9.39 9.48
C VAL A 113 -17.05 -8.49 9.61
N GLY A 114 -17.55 -8.00 8.48
CA GLY A 114 -18.81 -7.28 8.38
C GLY A 114 -19.95 -8.17 7.87
N ARG A 115 -21.14 -7.58 7.67
CA ARG A 115 -22.26 -8.29 7.05
C ARG A 115 -22.06 -8.37 5.53
N GLY A 116 -21.60 -9.53 5.05
CA GLY A 116 -21.41 -9.82 3.61
C GLY A 116 -20.07 -9.33 3.03
N TYR A 117 -19.11 -8.97 3.89
CA TYR A 117 -17.77 -8.56 3.47
C TYR A 117 -16.75 -8.74 4.60
N VAL A 118 -15.48 -8.82 4.24
CA VAL A 118 -14.35 -8.81 5.16
C VAL A 118 -13.50 -7.58 4.88
N VAL A 119 -13.05 -6.90 5.94
CA VAL A 119 -12.15 -5.75 5.87
C VAL A 119 -10.80 -6.17 6.42
N TYR A 120 -9.75 -5.95 5.65
CA TYR A 120 -8.36 -6.06 6.07
C TYR A 120 -7.81 -4.64 6.24
N GLU A 121 -7.19 -4.35 7.38
CA GLU A 121 -6.66 -3.03 7.75
C GLU A 121 -5.21 -3.17 8.19
N ASN A 122 -4.34 -2.33 7.64
CA ASN A 122 -2.92 -2.27 7.97
C ASN A 122 -2.43 -0.81 7.86
N GLY A 123 -1.17 -0.54 8.15
CA GLY A 123 -0.61 0.78 8.00
C GLY A 123 0.90 0.80 7.77
N LEU A 124 1.36 1.91 7.23
CA LEU A 124 2.75 2.26 7.06
C LEU A 124 3.15 3.33 8.08
N SER A 125 4.40 3.31 8.50
CA SER A 125 5.05 4.40 9.23
C SER A 125 6.20 4.97 8.42
N SER A 126 6.52 6.24 8.65
CA SER A 126 7.69 6.89 8.08
C SER A 126 8.21 7.99 8.99
N SER A 127 9.52 8.22 8.97
CA SER A 127 10.16 9.31 9.72
C SER A 127 10.55 10.44 8.78
N TYR A 128 10.32 11.68 9.21
CA TYR A 128 10.72 12.88 8.48
C TYR A 128 12.21 13.22 8.66
N GLU A 129 12.90 13.65 7.60
CA GLU A 129 14.26 14.19 7.69
C GLU A 129 14.23 15.64 8.19
N VAL A 130 14.81 15.85 9.37
CA VAL A 130 14.88 17.16 10.01
C VAL A 130 15.70 18.15 9.17
N ALA A 131 15.06 19.26 8.76
CA ALA A 131 15.76 20.36 8.13
C ALA A 131 16.76 20.99 9.13
N SER A 132 18.06 20.85 8.83
CA SER A 132 19.14 21.45 9.63
C SER A 132 19.51 22.81 9.04
N GLY A 133 19.21 23.88 9.77
CA GLY A 133 19.55 25.25 9.38
C GLY A 133 20.82 25.76 10.08
N PRO A 134 21.34 26.93 9.68
CA PRO A 134 22.54 27.53 10.28
C PRO A 134 22.38 27.90 11.77
N LEU A 135 21.14 27.89 12.30
CA LEU A 135 20.82 28.16 13.70
C LEU A 135 20.50 26.88 14.51
N GLY A 136 20.66 25.69 13.92
CA GLY A 136 20.39 24.41 14.58
C GLY A 136 19.45 23.50 13.79
N SER A 137 19.32 22.27 14.28
CA SER A 137 18.43 21.25 13.74
C SER A 137 17.13 21.24 14.54
N ILE A 138 15.97 21.38 13.89
CA ILE A 138 14.67 21.28 14.56
C ILE A 138 14.25 19.82 14.59
N THR A 139 14.76 19.03 15.55
CA THR A 139 14.42 17.61 15.70
C THR A 139 12.98 17.45 16.18
N ARG A 140 12.01 17.67 15.29
CA ARG A 140 10.63 17.24 15.50
C ARG A 140 10.54 15.86 14.87
N ASP A 141 10.81 14.83 15.67
CA ASP A 141 10.60 13.42 15.32
C ASP A 141 9.13 13.23 14.95
N SER A 142 8.79 13.52 13.70
CA SER A 142 7.44 13.52 13.19
C SER A 142 7.29 12.19 12.47
N VAL A 143 6.69 11.23 13.17
CA VAL A 143 6.29 9.96 12.55
C VAL A 143 4.99 10.20 11.80
N HIS A 144 4.97 9.87 10.52
CA HIS A 144 3.76 9.84 9.72
C HIS A 144 3.27 8.41 9.64
N GLU A 145 2.05 8.18 10.13
CA GLU A 145 1.35 6.91 10.00
C GLU A 145 0.28 7.03 8.92
N LEU A 146 0.27 6.07 8.00
CA LEU A 146 -0.74 5.96 6.95
C LEU A 146 -1.47 4.64 7.11
N SER A 147 -2.75 4.70 7.44
CA SER A 147 -3.62 3.52 7.52
C SER A 147 -4.33 3.29 6.18
N PHE A 148 -4.44 2.04 5.77
CA PHE A 148 -5.15 1.65 4.56
C PHE A 148 -5.98 0.39 4.82
N GLN A 149 -7.05 0.23 4.04
CA GLN A 149 -7.96 -0.89 4.18
C GLN A 149 -8.39 -1.45 2.82
N CYS A 150 -8.50 -2.77 2.75
CA CYS A 150 -9.09 -3.50 1.63
C CYS A 150 -10.38 -4.18 2.07
N ARG A 151 -11.45 -3.98 1.30
CA ARG A 151 -12.75 -4.58 1.56
C ARG A 151 -13.09 -5.59 0.48
N TYR A 152 -13.20 -6.84 0.90
CA TYR A 152 -13.58 -7.95 0.03
C TYR A 152 -15.04 -8.31 0.27
N PHE A 153 -15.85 -8.17 -0.77
CA PHE A 153 -17.23 -8.61 -0.77
C PHE A 153 -17.27 -10.06 -1.26
N GLY A 154 -17.74 -10.97 -0.41
CA GLY A 154 -17.89 -12.38 -0.74
C GLY A 154 -19.37 -12.75 -0.84
N SER A 155 -19.73 -13.58 -1.82
CA SER A 155 -21.08 -14.15 -1.95
C SER A 155 -21.22 -15.55 -1.33
N GLU A 156 -20.17 -16.16 -0.79
CA GLU A 156 -20.24 -17.52 -0.22
C GLU A 156 -19.47 -17.68 1.09
N VAL A 157 -20.12 -18.35 2.04
CA VAL A 157 -19.56 -18.76 3.33
C VAL A 157 -18.70 -20.01 3.10
N VAL A 158 -17.37 -19.87 3.15
CA VAL A 158 -16.47 -21.02 3.11
C VAL A 158 -16.26 -21.52 4.54
N SER A 159 -16.81 -22.69 4.88
CA SER A 159 -16.60 -23.35 6.16
C SER A 159 -15.27 -24.13 6.15
N LEU A 160 -14.32 -23.73 6.98
CA LEU A 160 -13.10 -24.50 7.25
C LEU A 160 -13.39 -25.52 8.37
N VAL A 161 -13.18 -26.81 8.11
CA VAL A 161 -13.26 -27.87 9.13
C VAL A 161 -11.88 -28.06 9.74
N ALA A 162 -11.76 -27.82 11.05
CA ALA A 162 -10.54 -28.13 11.79
C ALA A 162 -10.61 -29.58 12.28
N GLU A 163 -9.79 -30.47 11.71
CA GLU A 163 -9.62 -31.82 12.23
C GLU A 163 -8.62 -31.80 13.39
N VAL A 164 -9.10 -32.13 14.60
CA VAL A 164 -8.25 -32.28 15.79
C VAL A 164 -7.93 -33.76 15.96
N ASN A 165 -6.71 -34.16 15.60
CA ASN A 165 -6.20 -35.50 15.87
C ASN A 165 -5.71 -35.58 17.33
N THR A 166 -6.49 -36.21 18.21
CA THR A 166 -6.05 -36.48 19.59
C THR A 166 -5.31 -37.81 19.68
N VAL A 167 -4.18 -37.84 20.40
CA VAL A 167 -3.45 -39.07 20.71
C VAL A 167 -4.20 -39.87 21.79
N PRO A 168 -4.30 -41.21 21.69
CA PRO A 168 -4.94 -42.03 22.72
C PRO A 168 -4.27 -41.85 24.10
N PRO A 169 -5.05 -41.90 25.19
CA PRO A 169 -4.54 -41.73 26.54
C PRO A 169 -3.53 -42.86 26.90
N PRO A 170 -2.50 -42.56 27.71
CA PRO A 170 -1.52 -43.56 28.10
C PRO A 170 -2.17 -44.66 28.95
N TYR A 171 -1.84 -45.91 28.64
CA TYR A 171 -2.30 -47.08 29.38
C TYR A 171 -1.74 -47.04 30.81
N GLN A 172 -2.64 -47.15 31.80
CA GLN A 172 -2.28 -47.39 33.20
C GLN A 172 -2.05 -48.87 33.47
#